data_AF-A0A968NTD8-F1
#
_entry.id   AF-A0A968NTD8-F1
#
_cell.length_a   1.000
_cell.length_b   1.000
_cell.length_c   1.000
_cell.angle_alpha   90.00
_cell.angle_beta   90.00
_cell.angle_gamma   90.00
#
_symmetry.space_group_name_H-M   'P 1'
#
loop_
_entity.id
_entity.type
_entity.pdbx_description
1 polymer ?
#
loop_
_entity_poly.entity_id
_entity_poly.type
_entity_poly.pdbx_seq_one_letter_code
_entity_poly.pdbx_strand_id
1 'polypeptide(L)'
;MEPSMIAGGILKAALPQVAKVVATAAKNKLNPSELQIAIEAGLHKAEALKLEQKIQNVFYRCDDKQTSDFLRKLLEHPGVQRELQKPLDDEGIPEVAYLVEAAKQVAGNIPIVEIALEPWLDAFAQAYFEKTSAFLSYRVAKVDYLTQLANWFDDVRFWAWRLRVAKLSRRKSWHRFL
;
A
#
# COMPACT_ATOMS: atom_id res chain seq x y z
N MET A 1 7.16 -24.47 4.71
CA MET A 1 8.53 -23.99 4.45
C MET A 1 8.54 -22.56 4.94
N GLU A 2 8.97 -22.36 6.19
CA GLU A 2 8.88 -21.08 6.89
C GLU A 2 9.76 -20.05 6.17
N PRO A 3 9.22 -18.94 5.66
CA PRO A 3 10.05 -17.82 5.19
C PRO A 3 10.86 -17.32 6.39
N SER A 4 12.14 -17.06 6.18
CA SER A 4 13.13 -16.87 7.22
C SER A 4 12.66 -15.90 8.29
N MET A 5 12.49 -16.44 9.50
CA MET A 5 12.30 -15.63 10.68
C MET A 5 13.55 -14.74 10.86
N ILE A 6 13.34 -13.44 10.73
CA ILE A 6 13.88 -12.44 11.64
C ILE A 6 15.31 -11.93 11.33
N ALA A 7 15.40 -11.10 10.28
CA ALA A 7 15.95 -9.74 10.44
C ALA A 7 14.99 -8.83 11.27
N GLY A 8 14.18 -9.42 12.15
CA GLY A 8 12.76 -9.08 12.37
C GLY A 8 12.43 -8.49 13.72
N GLY A 9 13.43 -8.09 14.50
CA GLY A 9 13.23 -7.19 15.65
C GLY A 9 13.34 -5.73 15.21
N ILE A 10 14.46 -5.39 14.59
CA ILE A 10 14.79 -4.00 14.23
C ILE A 10 14.00 -3.54 13.01
N LEU A 11 13.91 -4.35 11.95
CA LEU A 11 13.09 -4.03 10.78
C LEU A 11 11.61 -3.91 11.16
N LYS A 12 11.10 -4.79 12.03
CA LYS A 12 9.73 -4.74 12.55
C LYS A 12 9.47 -3.50 13.40
N ALA A 13 10.50 -2.93 14.04
CA ALA A 13 10.41 -1.68 14.79
C ALA A 13 10.50 -0.43 13.89
N ALA A 14 11.25 -0.50 12.77
CA ALA A 14 11.45 0.60 11.83
C ALA A 14 10.31 0.71 10.79
N LEU A 15 9.74 -0.42 10.36
CA LEU A 15 8.64 -0.48 9.38
C LEU A 15 7.45 0.42 9.75
N PRO A 16 6.92 0.41 10.99
CA PRO A 16 5.84 1.30 11.38
C PRO A 16 6.21 2.78 11.30
N GLN A 17 7.47 3.15 11.55
CA GLN A 17 7.92 4.53 11.49
C GLN A 17 8.01 5.00 10.04
N VAL A 18 8.62 4.21 9.17
CA VAL A 18 8.70 4.49 7.73
C VAL A 18 7.31 4.55 7.12
N ALA A 19 6.45 3.58 7.43
CA ALA A 19 5.07 3.56 6.94
C ALA A 19 4.28 4.80 7.41
N LYS A 20 4.49 5.28 8.64
CA LYS A 20 3.90 6.54 9.12
C LYS A 20 4.44 7.76 8.37
N VAL A 21 5.74 7.86 8.13
CA VAL A 21 6.34 8.98 7.39
C VAL A 21 5.80 9.03 5.97
N VAL A 22 5.81 7.89 5.27
CA VAL A 22 5.27 7.75 3.91
C VAL A 22 3.77 8.04 3.88
N ALA A 23 2.98 7.53 4.84
CA ALA A 23 1.55 7.81 4.95
C ALA A 23 1.26 9.31 5.14
N THR A 24 2.04 9.96 6.01
CA THR A 24 1.90 11.39 6.32
C THR A 24 2.21 12.24 5.08
N ALA A 25 3.30 11.91 4.38
CA ALA A 25 3.70 12.59 3.17
C ALA A 25 2.67 12.40 2.04
N ALA A 26 2.10 11.19 1.91
CA ALA A 26 1.05 10.86 0.95
C ALA A 26 -0.36 11.31 1.39
N LYS A 27 -0.46 12.31 2.28
CA LYS A 27 -1.73 12.90 2.76
C LYS A 27 -2.75 11.86 3.24
N ASN A 28 -2.30 10.77 3.85
CA ASN A 28 -3.13 9.67 4.36
C ASN A 28 -3.98 8.94 3.31
N LYS A 29 -3.57 8.94 2.03
CA LYS A 29 -4.24 8.16 0.97
C LYS A 29 -4.35 6.67 1.32
N LEU A 30 -3.30 6.12 1.93
CA LEU A 30 -3.30 4.84 2.62
C LEU A 30 -3.04 5.03 4.11
N ASN A 31 -3.59 4.14 4.93
CA ASN A 31 -3.25 4.13 6.34
C ASN A 31 -1.85 3.50 6.57
N PRO A 32 -1.17 3.80 7.68
CA PRO A 32 0.16 3.26 7.95
C PRO A 32 0.23 1.72 7.94
N SER A 33 -0.85 1.02 8.30
CA SER A 33 -0.89 -0.44 8.29
C SER A 33 -0.94 -1.02 6.87
N GLU A 34 -1.72 -0.42 5.97
CA GLU A 34 -1.79 -0.77 4.55
C GLU A 34 -0.43 -0.56 3.87
N LEU A 35 0.25 0.54 4.21
CA LEU A 35 1.60 0.80 3.72
C LEU A 35 2.64 -0.19 4.28
N GLN A 36 2.54 -0.54 5.55
CA GLN A 36 3.38 -1.58 6.13
C GLN A 36 3.20 -2.91 5.38
N ILE A 37 1.96 -3.33 5.12
CA ILE A 37 1.66 -4.55 4.35
C ILE A 37 2.23 -4.47 2.94
N ALA A 38 2.15 -3.31 2.28
CA ALA A 38 2.71 -3.13 0.94
C ALA A 38 4.24 -3.25 0.93
N ILE A 39 4.93 -2.64 1.92
CA ILE A 39 6.39 -2.75 2.07
C ILE A 39 6.79 -4.20 2.37
N GLU A 40 6.07 -4.87 3.27
CA GLU A 40 6.30 -6.29 3.59
C GLU A 40 6.11 -7.19 2.36
N ALA A 41 5.07 -6.94 1.55
CA ALA A 41 4.84 -7.67 0.31
C ALA A 41 6.00 -7.49 -0.69
N GLY A 42 6.51 -6.27 -0.83
CA GLY A 42 7.70 -5.99 -1.64
C GLY A 42 8.92 -6.78 -1.17
N LEU A 43 9.22 -6.74 0.14
CA LEU A 43 10.37 -7.44 0.71
C LEU A 43 10.25 -8.96 0.55
N HIS A 44 9.06 -9.51 0.75
CA HIS A 44 8.80 -10.94 0.55
C HIS A 44 9.01 -11.36 -0.92
N LYS A 45 8.52 -10.55 -1.89
CA LYS A 45 8.72 -10.88 -3.30
C LYS A 45 10.19 -10.83 -3.69
N ALA A 46 10.93 -9.84 -3.18
CA ALA A 46 12.35 -9.70 -3.42
C ALA A 46 13.16 -10.87 -2.81
N GLU A 47 12.80 -11.34 -1.61
CA GLU A 47 13.41 -12.54 -1.01
C GLU A 47 13.09 -13.83 -1.81
N ALA A 48 11.85 -13.96 -2.30
CA ALA A 48 11.41 -15.11 -3.08
C ALA A 48 12.12 -15.23 -4.45
N LEU A 49 12.64 -14.12 -4.99
CA LEU A 49 13.34 -14.08 -6.29
C LEU A 49 14.54 -15.04 -6.35
N LYS A 50 15.21 -15.30 -5.22
CA LYS A 50 16.27 -16.33 -5.10
C LYS A 50 15.79 -17.70 -5.58
N LEU A 51 14.57 -18.08 -5.19
CA LEU A 51 14.00 -19.40 -5.49
C LEU A 51 13.54 -19.48 -6.95
N GLU A 52 12.95 -18.39 -7.45
CA GLU A 52 12.37 -18.33 -8.80
C GLU A 52 13.45 -18.25 -9.88
N GLN A 53 14.48 -17.43 -9.70
CA GLN A 53 15.47 -17.13 -10.76
C GLN A 53 16.84 -17.79 -10.53
N LYS A 54 17.02 -18.56 -9.45
CA LYS A 54 18.31 -19.16 -9.05
C LYS A 54 19.46 -18.14 -8.94
N ILE A 55 19.13 -16.88 -8.65
CA ILE A 55 20.11 -15.81 -8.44
C ILE A 55 20.61 -15.87 -7.00
N GLN A 56 21.87 -15.47 -6.78
CA GLN A 56 22.44 -15.37 -5.45
C GLN A 56 21.69 -14.32 -4.62
N ASN A 57 21.46 -14.61 -3.33
CA ASN A 57 20.82 -13.64 -2.43
C ASN A 57 21.70 -12.38 -2.28
N VAL A 58 21.11 -11.19 -2.37
CA VAL A 58 21.76 -9.90 -2.08
C VAL A 58 22.49 -9.92 -0.74
N PHE A 59 21.89 -10.57 0.26
CA PHE A 59 22.41 -10.66 1.62
C PHE A 59 23.19 -11.96 1.89
N TYR A 60 23.64 -12.68 0.86
CA TYR A 60 24.31 -13.99 1.03
C TYR A 60 25.51 -13.96 1.99
N ARG A 61 26.23 -12.83 2.06
CA ARG A 61 27.40 -12.63 2.95
C ARG A 61 27.10 -11.82 4.21
N CYS A 62 25.85 -11.43 4.41
CA CYS A 62 25.45 -10.58 5.53
C CYS A 62 24.88 -11.42 6.67
N ASP A 63 25.11 -10.99 7.91
CA ASP A 63 24.35 -11.49 9.05
C ASP A 63 22.97 -10.81 9.16
N ASP A 64 22.11 -11.31 10.05
CA ASP A 64 20.75 -10.79 10.23
C ASP A 64 20.74 -9.32 10.70
N LYS A 65 21.75 -8.90 11.47
CA LYS A 65 21.87 -7.54 11.98
C LYS A 65 22.26 -6.58 10.86
N GLN A 66 23.25 -6.94 10.05
CA GLN A 66 23.68 -6.19 8.88
C GLN A 66 22.54 -6.05 7.87
N THR A 67 21.79 -7.13 7.63
CA THR A 67 20.61 -7.12 6.77
C THR A 67 19.54 -6.17 7.31
N SER A 68 19.21 -6.27 8.61
CA SER A 68 18.21 -5.41 9.24
C SER A 68 18.63 -3.94 9.26
N ASP A 69 19.90 -3.66 9.58
CA ASP A 69 20.47 -2.31 9.61
C ASP A 69 20.48 -1.68 8.21
N PHE A 70 20.80 -2.47 7.16
CA PHE A 70 20.72 -2.04 5.77
C PHE A 70 19.30 -1.67 5.38
N LEU A 71 18.34 -2.58 5.59
CA LEU A 71 16.94 -2.37 5.21
C LEU A 71 16.34 -1.18 5.96
N ARG A 72 16.63 -1.02 7.25
CA ARG A 72 16.22 0.16 8.02
C ARG A 72 16.76 1.45 7.39
N LYS A 73 18.08 1.54 7.16
CA LYS A 73 18.70 2.73 6.59
C LYS A 73 18.19 3.04 5.18
N LEU A 74 17.91 2.02 4.38
CA LEU A 74 17.36 2.17 3.03
C LEU A 74 15.96 2.77 3.09
N LEU A 75 15.11 2.24 3.96
CA LEU A 75 13.73 2.70 4.13
C LEU A 75 13.64 4.08 4.82
N GLU A 76 14.63 4.44 5.63
CA GLU A 76 14.80 5.77 6.23
C GLU A 76 15.40 6.80 5.25
N HIS A 77 15.95 6.36 4.11
CA HIS A 77 16.56 7.25 3.14
C HIS A 77 15.49 8.19 2.54
N PRO A 78 15.65 9.53 2.64
CA PRO A 78 14.63 10.48 2.18
C PRO A 78 14.28 10.33 0.69
N GLY A 79 15.27 10.00 -0.14
CA GLY A 79 15.06 9.73 -1.56
C GLY A 79 14.19 8.50 -1.80
N VAL A 80 14.42 7.43 -1.04
CA VAL A 80 13.63 6.18 -1.16
C VAL A 80 12.20 6.45 -0.70
N GLN A 81 12.01 7.21 0.37
CA GLN A 81 10.67 7.58 0.83
C GLN A 81 9.88 8.40 -0.19
N ARG A 82 10.56 9.25 -1.00
CA ARG A 82 9.93 9.96 -2.12
C ARG A 82 9.54 9.01 -3.24
N GLU A 83 10.42 8.09 -3.60
CA GLU A 83 10.10 7.05 -4.61
C GLU A 83 8.91 6.18 -4.19
N LEU A 84 8.82 5.82 -2.90
CA LEU A 84 7.67 5.08 -2.36
C LEU A 84 6.37 5.91 -2.32
N GLN A 85 6.44 7.24 -2.43
CA GLN A 85 5.24 8.08 -2.53
C GLN A 85 4.65 8.10 -3.95
N LYS A 86 5.46 7.90 -4.99
CA LYS A 86 5.00 7.96 -6.39
C LYS A 86 3.76 7.10 -6.68
N PRO A 87 3.69 5.81 -6.26
CA PRO A 87 2.51 4.97 -6.46
C PRO A 87 1.24 5.51 -5.79
N LEU A 88 1.40 6.27 -4.71
CA LEU A 88 0.30 6.85 -3.95
C LEU A 88 -0.24 8.10 -4.64
N ASP A 89 0.63 8.81 -5.36
CA ASP A 89 0.31 10.02 -6.11
C ASP A 89 0.00 9.78 -7.59
N ASP A 90 -0.15 8.50 -8.00
CA ASP A 90 -0.40 8.09 -9.39
C ASP A 90 0.73 8.52 -10.35
N GLU A 91 1.94 8.67 -9.80
CA GLU A 91 3.16 9.01 -10.54
C GLU A 91 3.90 7.76 -11.04
N GLY A 92 3.31 6.58 -10.90
CA GLY A 92 3.81 5.31 -11.39
C GLY A 92 4.63 4.50 -10.39
N ILE A 93 5.42 3.54 -10.90
CA ILE A 93 6.24 2.61 -10.13
C ILE A 93 7.48 3.36 -9.59
N PRO A 94 7.98 3.02 -8.38
CA PRO A 94 9.25 3.55 -7.88
C PRO A 94 10.40 3.31 -8.86
N GLU A 95 11.28 4.29 -9.04
CA GLU A 95 12.36 4.21 -10.02
C GLU A 95 13.51 3.32 -9.52
N VAL A 96 13.65 2.14 -10.13
CA VAL A 96 14.60 1.10 -9.67
C VAL A 96 16.05 1.59 -9.71
N ALA A 97 16.46 2.32 -10.74
CA ALA A 97 17.81 2.88 -10.84
C ALA A 97 18.14 3.79 -9.65
N TYR A 98 17.19 4.64 -9.25
CA TYR A 98 17.35 5.50 -8.08
C TYR A 98 17.42 4.69 -6.78
N LEU A 99 16.56 3.67 -6.63
CA LEU A 99 16.61 2.78 -5.47
C LEU A 99 17.96 2.04 -5.38
N VAL A 100 18.53 1.63 -6.50
CA VAL A 100 19.84 0.96 -6.57
C VAL A 100 20.95 1.92 -6.14
N GLU A 101 20.93 3.17 -6.59
CA GLU A 101 21.90 4.18 -6.17
C GLU A 101 21.81 4.47 -4.68
N ALA A 102 20.59 4.67 -4.16
CA ALA A 102 20.37 4.86 -2.73
C ALA A 102 20.83 3.65 -1.90
N ALA A 103 20.56 2.43 -2.39
CA ALA A 103 21.02 1.20 -1.77
C ALA A 103 22.54 1.09 -1.73
N LYS A 104 23.24 1.44 -2.81
CA LYS A 104 24.71 1.47 -2.83
C LYS A 104 25.28 2.50 -1.84
N GLN A 105 24.66 3.68 -1.73
CA GLN A 105 25.05 4.70 -0.75
C GLN A 105 24.85 4.21 0.69
N VAL A 106 23.73 3.54 0.97
CA VAL A 106 23.39 3.01 2.29
C VAL A 106 24.23 1.78 2.68
N ALA A 107 24.60 0.95 1.69
CA ALA A 107 25.38 -0.26 1.90
C ALA A 107 26.71 0.04 2.60
N GLY A 108 27.42 1.09 2.18
CA GLY A 108 28.73 1.44 2.73
C GLY A 108 29.68 0.24 2.69
N ASN A 109 30.02 -0.33 3.86
CA ASN A 109 30.90 -1.50 4.00
C ASN A 109 30.15 -2.84 4.14
N ILE A 110 28.82 -2.86 4.02
CA ILE A 110 28.01 -4.08 4.12
C ILE A 110 28.25 -4.92 2.85
N PRO A 111 28.63 -6.21 2.96
CA PRO A 111 29.04 -7.02 1.82
C PRO A 111 27.84 -7.55 1.02
N ILE A 112 27.07 -6.64 0.41
CA ILE A 112 25.95 -6.99 -0.47
C ILE A 112 26.44 -7.52 -1.81
N VAL A 113 25.67 -8.42 -2.41
CA VAL A 113 25.94 -8.95 -3.76
C VAL A 113 25.37 -7.99 -4.79
N GLU A 114 26.23 -7.12 -5.34
CA GLU A 114 25.80 -6.03 -6.24
C GLU A 114 25.03 -6.50 -7.48
N ILE A 115 25.45 -7.60 -8.10
CA ILE A 115 24.78 -8.15 -9.30
C ILE A 115 23.34 -8.61 -9.03
N ALA A 116 23.02 -8.93 -7.77
CA ALA A 116 21.69 -9.35 -7.36
C ALA A 116 20.83 -8.17 -6.88
N LEU A 117 21.42 -6.99 -6.65
CA LEU A 117 20.76 -5.85 -6.01
C LEU A 117 19.65 -5.25 -6.89
N GLU A 118 19.95 -5.04 -8.17
CA GLU A 118 19.00 -4.45 -9.13
C GLU A 118 17.78 -5.36 -9.35
N PRO A 119 17.93 -6.66 -9.68
CA PRO A 119 16.78 -7.58 -9.76
C PRO A 119 15.96 -7.65 -8.46
N TRP A 120 16.62 -7.56 -7.31
CA TRP A 120 15.96 -7.59 -6.01
C TRP A 120 15.12 -6.33 -5.78
N LEU A 121 15.65 -5.15 -6.11
CA LEU A 121 14.92 -3.88 -5.97
C LEU A 121 13.81 -3.71 -6.99
N ASP A 122 13.97 -4.26 -8.19
CA ASP A 122 12.92 -4.32 -9.22
C ASP A 122 11.72 -5.13 -8.72
N ALA A 123 11.96 -6.35 -8.23
CA ALA A 123 10.92 -7.20 -7.66
C ALA A 123 10.24 -6.57 -6.44
N PHE A 124 11.00 -5.87 -5.59
CA PHE A 124 10.46 -5.09 -4.49
C PHE A 124 9.52 -3.98 -4.99
N ALA A 125 10.00 -3.14 -5.93
CA ALA A 125 9.27 -1.99 -6.44
C ALA A 125 7.97 -2.41 -7.15
N GLN A 126 8.02 -3.48 -7.94
CA GLN A 126 6.86 -4.02 -8.64
C GLN A 126 5.80 -4.55 -7.66
N ALA A 127 6.19 -5.40 -6.72
CA ALA A 127 5.24 -5.95 -5.75
C ALA A 127 4.68 -4.89 -4.80
N TYR A 128 5.50 -3.90 -4.41
CA TYR A 128 5.03 -2.74 -3.66
C TYR A 128 3.95 -1.98 -4.44
N PHE A 129 4.24 -1.63 -5.70
CA PHE A 129 3.31 -0.90 -6.58
C PHE A 129 2.00 -1.66 -6.81
N GLU A 130 2.08 -2.96 -7.10
CA GLU A 130 0.90 -3.81 -7.28
C GLU A 130 0.02 -3.81 -6.02
N LYS A 131 0.64 -3.92 -4.84
CA LYS A 131 -0.09 -3.96 -3.58
C LYS A 131 -0.71 -2.61 -3.22
N THR A 132 0.01 -1.50 -3.41
CA THR A 132 -0.54 -0.16 -3.19
C THR A 132 -1.68 0.15 -4.15
N SER A 133 -1.54 -0.20 -5.43
CA SER A 133 -2.58 -0.01 -6.45
C SER A 133 -3.84 -0.83 -6.14
N ALA A 134 -3.68 -2.06 -5.63
CA ALA A 134 -4.79 -2.88 -5.18
C ALA A 134 -5.54 -2.23 -3.99
N PHE A 135 -4.83 -1.65 -3.02
CA PHE A 135 -5.49 -0.96 -1.90
C PHE A 135 -6.23 0.30 -2.33
N LEU A 136 -5.64 1.09 -3.24
CA LEU A 136 -6.27 2.30 -3.77
C LEU A 136 -7.53 1.96 -4.57
N SER A 137 -7.47 0.98 -5.47
CA SER A 137 -8.62 0.54 -6.26
C SER A 137 -9.75 -0.02 -5.39
N TYR A 138 -9.44 -0.79 -4.34
CA TYR A 138 -10.43 -1.26 -3.38
C TYR A 138 -11.16 -0.12 -2.67
N ARG A 139 -10.45 0.96 -2.29
CA ARG A 139 -11.07 2.13 -1.67
C ARG A 139 -12.04 2.84 -2.61
N VAL A 140 -11.64 3.07 -3.86
CA VAL A 140 -12.51 3.68 -4.88
C VAL A 140 -13.78 2.85 -5.06
N ALA A 141 -13.63 1.54 -5.31
CA ALA A 141 -14.75 0.64 -5.49
C ALA A 141 -15.69 0.59 -4.27
N LYS A 142 -15.14 0.67 -3.05
CA LYS A 142 -15.93 0.72 -1.82
C LYS A 142 -16.75 2.00 -1.70
N VAL A 143 -16.17 3.16 -2.03
CA VAL A 143 -16.88 4.44 -2.01
C VAL A 143 -18.02 4.45 -3.02
N ASP A 144 -17.77 3.95 -4.23
CA ASP A 144 -18.79 3.85 -5.28
C ASP A 144 -19.94 2.95 -4.85
N TYR A 145 -19.64 1.78 -4.26
CA TYR A 145 -20.66 0.87 -3.75
C TYR A 145 -21.50 1.49 -2.63
N LEU A 146 -20.86 2.15 -1.65
CA LEU A 146 -21.58 2.81 -0.56
C LEU A 146 -22.44 3.97 -1.05
N THR A 147 -21.99 4.69 -2.08
CA THR A 147 -22.77 5.76 -2.73
C THR A 147 -24.00 5.19 -3.42
N GLN A 148 -23.85 4.07 -4.15
CA GLN A 148 -24.98 3.37 -4.76
C GLN A 148 -26.00 2.90 -3.71
N LEU A 149 -25.54 2.33 -2.59
CA LEU A 149 -26.40 1.93 -1.48
C LEU A 149 -27.14 3.12 -0.85
N ALA A 150 -26.45 4.23 -0.60
CA ALA A 150 -27.06 5.43 -0.03
C ALA A 150 -28.16 5.98 -0.96
N ASN A 151 -27.87 6.10 -2.25
CA ASN A 151 -28.84 6.54 -3.26
C ASN A 151 -30.07 5.62 -3.31
N TRP A 152 -29.86 4.29 -3.22
CA TRP A 152 -30.96 3.34 -3.17
C TRP A 152 -31.84 3.53 -1.92
N PHE A 153 -31.24 3.74 -0.75
CA PHE A 153 -32.00 4.01 0.49
C PHE A 153 -32.75 5.34 0.44
N ASP A 154 -32.14 6.38 -0.12
CA ASP A 154 -32.79 7.68 -0.28
C ASP A 154 -33.97 7.59 -1.24
N ASP A 155 -33.82 6.90 -2.38
CA ASP A 155 -34.92 6.63 -3.31
C ASP A 155 -36.10 5.95 -2.60
N VAL A 156 -35.85 4.90 -1.81
CA VAL A 156 -36.91 4.20 -1.05
C VAL A 156 -37.63 5.14 -0.07
N ARG A 157 -36.91 6.05 0.61
CA ARG A 157 -37.53 7.06 1.49
C ARG A 157 -38.38 8.06 0.70
N PHE A 158 -37.91 8.53 -0.44
CA PHE A 158 -38.66 9.47 -1.29
C PHE A 158 -39.93 8.83 -1.86
N TRP A 159 -39.88 7.57 -2.31
CA TRP A 159 -41.06 6.83 -2.76
C TRP A 159 -42.09 6.64 -1.65
N ALA A 160 -41.64 6.26 -0.44
CA ALA A 160 -42.52 6.10 0.71
C ALA A 160 -43.21 7.41 1.12
N TRP A 161 -42.48 8.54 1.10
CA TRP A 161 -43.06 9.85 1.37
C TRP A 161 -44.06 10.27 0.28
N ARG A 162 -43.71 10.10 -1.00
CA ARG A 162 -44.57 10.43 -2.15
C ARG A 162 -45.90 9.67 -2.11
N LEU A 163 -45.86 8.37 -1.80
CA LEU A 163 -47.07 7.55 -1.65
C LEU A 163 -47.93 8.02 -0.46
N ARG A 164 -47.31 8.41 0.65
CA ARG A 164 -48.02 8.89 1.84
C ARG A 164 -48.72 10.24 1.60
N VAL A 165 -48.05 11.17 0.92
CA VAL A 165 -48.62 12.47 0.52
C VAL A 165 -49.76 12.28 -0.49
N ALA A 166 -49.61 11.41 -1.49
CA ALA A 166 -50.66 11.12 -2.46
C ALA A 166 -51.93 10.54 -1.79
N LYS A 167 -51.76 9.67 -0.78
CA LYS A 167 -52.87 9.08 -0.02
C LYS A 167 -53.62 10.12 0.83
N LEU A 168 -52.90 11.08 1.42
CA LEU A 168 -53.47 12.17 2.21
C LEU A 168 -54.22 13.20 1.34
N SER A 169 -53.71 13.50 0.15
CA SER A 169 -54.38 14.35 -0.85
C SER A 169 -55.72 13.75 -1.30
N ARG A 170 -55.75 12.45 -1.62
CA ARG A 170 -56.99 11.76 -1.99
C ARG A 170 -58.02 11.75 -0.86
N ARG A 171 -57.64 11.61 0.41
CA ARG A 171 -58.59 11.66 1.55
C ARG A 171 -59.23 13.04 1.77
N LYS A 172 -58.51 14.14 1.52
CA LYS A 172 -59.08 15.51 1.67
C LYS A 172 -60.10 15.86 0.58
N SER A 173 -60.02 15.22 -0.59
CA SER A 173 -60.98 15.42 -1.70
C SER A 173 -62.39 14.90 -1.39
N TRP A 174 -62.53 13.90 -0.51
CA TRP A 174 -63.83 13.30 -0.17
C TRP A 174 -64.60 14.07 0.92
N HIS A 175 -63.94 14.95 1.66
CA HIS A 175 -64.56 15.80 2.69
C HIS A 175 -64.97 17.19 2.19
N ARG A 176 -64.89 17.47 0.89
CA ARG A 176 -65.38 18.72 0.26
C ARG A 176 -66.67 18.53 -0.55
N PHE A 177 -67.25 17.33 -0.56
CA PHE A 177 -68.45 16.99 -1.31
C PHE A 177 -69.63 16.51 -0.42
N LEU A 178 -69.55 16.76 0.88
CA LEU A 178 -70.66 16.66 1.84
C LEU A 178 -70.79 18.00 2.56
#